data_AF-A0A7V6LDF1-F1
#
_entry.id   AF-A0A7V6LDF1-F1
#
_cell.length_a   1.000
_cell.length_b   1.000
_cell.length_c   1.000
_cell.angle_alpha   90.00
_cell.angle_beta   90.00
_cell.angle_gamma   90.00
#
_symmetry.space_group_name_H-M   'P 1'
#
loop_
_entity.id
_entity.type
_entity.pdbx_description
1 polymer ?
#
loop_
_entity_poly.entity_id
_entity_poly.type
_entity_poly.pdbx_seq_one_letter_code
_entity_poly.pdbx_strand_id
1 'polypeptide(L)'
;MTDSLVLNGRSLDLQGFLDVARFRRPVSLCGDAMQKVRDSFAAVTRIAASGAPTYGISTGFGELSKVVIAPGENARLQTNLLRSHACAVGEPLLEEQVRGMMLLRLNTILIG
;
A
#
# COMPACT_ATOMS: atom_id res chain seq x y z
N MET A 1 -15.67 10.14 -23.71
CA MET A 1 -15.19 9.14 -22.74
C MET A 1 -13.76 9.50 -22.41
N THR A 2 -13.46 9.85 -21.17
CA THR A 2 -12.10 10.25 -20.78
C THR A 2 -11.22 9.00 -20.75
N ASP A 3 -10.15 9.00 -21.54
CA ASP A 3 -9.21 7.87 -21.62
C ASP A 3 -8.47 7.67 -20.28
N SER A 4 -8.59 6.48 -19.71
CA SER A 4 -8.08 6.15 -18.37
C SER A 4 -6.64 5.65 -18.46
N LEU A 5 -5.78 6.06 -17.53
CA LEU A 5 -4.43 5.51 -17.42
C LEU A 5 -4.50 4.10 -16.81
N VAL A 6 -4.03 3.08 -17.52
CA VAL A 6 -3.99 1.70 -17.03
C VAL A 6 -2.70 1.47 -16.23
N LEU A 7 -2.82 1.17 -14.94
CA LEU A 7 -1.68 0.80 -14.10
C LEU A 7 -1.44 -0.71 -14.11
N ASN A 8 -0.18 -1.11 -14.23
CA ASN A 8 0.28 -2.50 -14.19
C ASN A 8 1.46 -2.74 -13.23
N GLY A 9 1.83 -1.71 -12.46
CA GLY A 9 2.93 -1.73 -11.51
C GLY A 9 4.31 -1.37 -12.07
N ARG A 10 4.46 -1.21 -13.39
CA ARG A 10 5.78 -1.06 -14.03
C ARG A 10 5.89 0.06 -15.07
N SER A 11 4.80 0.39 -15.77
CA SER A 11 4.83 1.31 -16.91
C SER A 11 4.35 2.73 -16.60
N LEU A 12 4.20 3.10 -15.32
CA LEU A 12 3.89 4.47 -14.95
C LEU A 12 5.14 5.34 -15.20
N ASP A 13 5.06 6.23 -16.18
CA ASP A 13 6.09 7.23 -16.47
C ASP A 13 5.76 8.60 -15.83
N LEU A 14 6.66 9.56 -16.01
CA LEU A 14 6.50 10.90 -15.44
C LEU A 14 5.28 11.62 -16.00
N GLN A 15 4.97 11.45 -17.30
CA GLN A 15 3.83 12.13 -17.91
C GLN A 15 2.51 11.56 -17.38
N GLY A 16 2.36 10.24 -17.34
CA GLY A 16 1.20 9.58 -16.75
C GLY A 16 1.03 9.91 -15.26
N PHE A 17 2.13 10.06 -14.53
CA PHE A 17 2.09 10.55 -13.15
C PHE A 17 1.51 11.97 -13.06
N LEU A 18 1.99 12.91 -13.88
CA LEU A 18 1.51 14.29 -13.88
C LEU A 18 0.05 14.39 -14.35
N ASP A 19 -0.35 13.62 -15.35
CA ASP A 19 -1.72 13.52 -15.86
C ASP A 19 -2.72 13.17 -14.75
N VAL A 20 -2.36 12.22 -13.89
CA VAL A 20 -3.23 11.82 -12.78
C VAL A 20 -3.10 12.82 -11.63
N ALA A 21 -1.88 13.12 -11.17
CA ALA A 21 -1.64 13.94 -9.98
C ALA A 21 -2.25 15.35 -10.12
N ARG A 22 -1.96 16.03 -11.24
CA ARG A 22 -2.34 17.43 -11.50
C ARG A 22 -3.66 17.55 -12.26
N PHE A 23 -3.84 16.73 -13.30
CA PHE A 23 -4.96 16.86 -14.23
C PHE A 23 -6.10 15.88 -13.96
N ARG A 24 -6.01 15.09 -12.87
CA ARG A 24 -7.06 14.16 -12.42
C ARG A 24 -7.50 13.17 -13.49
N ARG A 25 -6.58 12.75 -14.37
CA ARG A 25 -6.85 11.66 -15.33
C ARG A 25 -7.32 10.42 -14.56
N PRO A 26 -8.45 9.79 -14.95
CA PRO A 26 -8.91 8.56 -14.33
C PRO A 26 -7.87 7.44 -14.42
N VAL A 27 -7.90 6.52 -13.47
CA VAL A 27 -7.01 5.36 -13.41
C VAL A 27 -7.83 4.08 -13.47
N SER A 28 -7.33 3.08 -14.19
CA SER A 28 -7.83 1.72 -14.20
C SER A 28 -6.69 0.74 -13.91
N LEU A 29 -7.02 -0.48 -13.51
CA LEU A 29 -6.05 -1.49 -13.08
C LEU A 29 -5.98 -2.61 -14.11
N CYS A 30 -4.76 -2.99 -14.51
CA CYS A 30 -4.54 -4.14 -15.36
C CYS A 30 -4.97 -5.44 -14.65
N GLY A 31 -5.69 -6.31 -15.35
CA GLY A 31 -6.18 -7.58 -14.79
C GLY A 31 -5.07 -8.48 -14.27
N ASP A 32 -3.98 -8.61 -15.03
CA ASP A 32 -2.83 -9.45 -14.64
C ASP A 32 -2.11 -8.91 -13.40
N ALA A 33 -2.00 -7.58 -13.28
CA ALA A 33 -1.41 -6.95 -12.10
C ALA A 33 -2.28 -7.18 -10.85
N MET A 34 -3.61 -7.10 -11.00
CA MET A 34 -4.53 -7.44 -9.93
C MET A 34 -4.46 -8.92 -9.53
N GLN A 35 -4.15 -9.83 -10.47
CA GLN A 35 -3.93 -11.23 -10.11
C GLN A 35 -2.69 -11.39 -9.24
N LYS A 36 -1.58 -10.70 -9.55
CA LYS A 36 -0.37 -10.71 -8.70
C LYS A 36 -0.64 -10.20 -7.29
N VAL A 37 -1.44 -9.15 -7.14
CA VAL A 37 -1.87 -8.64 -5.82
C VAL A 37 -2.62 -9.72 -5.04
N ARG A 38 -3.52 -10.47 -5.69
CA ARG A 38 -4.26 -11.57 -5.03
C ARG A 38 -3.33 -12.70 -4.59
N ASP A 39 -2.36 -13.06 -5.43
CA ASP A 39 -1.40 -14.12 -5.12
C ASP A 39 -0.48 -13.71 -3.95
N SER A 40 -0.03 -12.45 -3.95
CA SER A 40 0.74 -11.83 -2.86
C SER A 40 -0.05 -11.81 -1.55
N PHE A 41 -1.33 -11.40 -1.61
CA PHE A 41 -2.23 -11.43 -0.46
C PHE A 41 -2.41 -12.86 0.09
N ALA A 42 -2.62 -13.85 -0.77
CA ALA A 42 -2.73 -15.25 -0.36
C ALA A 42 -1.45 -15.75 0.32
N ALA A 43 -0.26 -15.33 -0.13
CA ALA A 43 1.00 -15.64 0.52
C ALA A 43 1.07 -15.03 1.94
N VAL A 44 0.73 -13.75 2.09
CA VAL A 44 0.67 -13.07 3.40
C VAL A 44 -0.32 -13.77 4.34
N THR A 45 -1.49 -14.16 3.86
CA THR A 45 -2.47 -14.90 4.67
C THR A 45 -1.93 -16.24 5.16
N ARG A 46 -1.23 -17.00 4.31
CA ARG A 46 -0.58 -18.26 4.72
C ARG A 46 0.50 -18.03 5.77
N ILE A 47 1.33 -16.99 5.61
CA ILE A 47 2.36 -16.62 6.57
C ILE A 47 1.73 -16.28 7.92
N ALA A 48 0.68 -15.45 7.92
CA ALA A 48 -0.04 -15.08 9.13
C ALA A 48 -0.65 -16.31 9.86
N ALA A 49 -1.11 -17.30 9.11
CA ALA A 49 -1.68 -18.54 9.66
C ALA A 49 -0.61 -19.55 10.12
N SER A 50 0.64 -19.44 9.67
CA SER A 50 1.70 -20.43 9.95
C SER A 50 2.17 -20.43 11.41
N GLY A 51 1.87 -19.38 12.18
CA GLY A 51 2.41 -19.17 13.52
C GLY A 51 3.90 -18.78 13.55
N ALA A 52 4.57 -18.71 12.39
CA ALA A 52 5.96 -18.26 12.30
C ALA A 52 6.06 -16.75 12.62
N PRO A 53 6.95 -16.34 13.54
CA PRO A 53 7.20 -14.92 13.81
C PRO A 53 7.67 -14.21 12.54
N THR A 54 6.88 -13.25 12.06
CA THR A 54 7.14 -12.50 10.83
C THR A 54 6.92 -11.02 11.06
N TYR A 55 7.93 -10.22 10.71
CA TYR A 55 7.94 -8.78 10.93
C TYR A 55 6.70 -8.08 10.35
N GLY A 56 5.99 -7.34 11.19
CA GLY A 56 4.81 -6.57 10.79
C GLY A 56 3.58 -7.39 10.41
N ILE A 57 3.64 -8.72 10.54
CA ILE A 57 2.51 -9.65 10.34
C ILE A 57 2.10 -10.30 11.65
N SER A 58 3.06 -10.88 12.40
CA SER A 58 2.82 -11.57 13.68
C SER A 58 3.75 -11.07 14.79
N THR A 59 4.47 -9.97 14.56
CA THR A 59 5.30 -9.28 15.55
C THR A 59 4.99 -7.79 15.60
N GLY A 60 5.49 -7.10 16.62
CA GLY A 60 5.53 -5.63 16.65
C GLY A 60 6.44 -5.02 15.57
N PHE A 61 6.54 -3.69 15.59
CA PHE A 61 7.33 -2.88 14.65
C PHE A 61 8.53 -2.23 15.34
N GLY A 62 9.60 -1.94 14.60
CA GLY A 62 10.81 -1.31 15.14
C GLY A 62 11.45 -2.14 16.26
N GLU A 63 11.72 -1.52 17.41
CA GLU A 63 12.30 -2.21 18.58
C GLU A 63 11.40 -3.35 19.09
N LEU A 64 10.09 -3.26 18.89
CA LEU A 64 9.12 -4.28 19.29
C LEU A 64 9.00 -5.44 18.28
N SER A 65 9.87 -5.51 17.26
CA SER A 65 9.93 -6.62 16.30
C SER A 65 10.17 -8.00 16.94
N LYS A 66 10.73 -8.02 18.15
CA LYS A 66 10.96 -9.25 18.92
C LYS A 66 9.73 -9.70 19.72
N VAL A 67 8.69 -8.88 19.79
CA VAL A 67 7.46 -9.17 20.53
C VAL A 67 6.47 -9.85 19.60
N VAL A 68 6.09 -11.09 19.92
CA VAL A 68 5.06 -11.84 19.20
C VAL A 68 3.68 -11.30 19.54
N ILE A 69 2.83 -11.17 18.54
CA ILE A 69 1.46 -10.69 18.66
C ILE A 69 0.51 -11.89 18.70
N ALA A 70 -0.41 -11.88 19.65
CA ALA A 70 -1.36 -12.98 19.82
C ALA A 70 -2.29 -13.11 18.59
N PRO A 71 -2.77 -14.33 18.28
CA PRO A 71 -3.79 -14.52 17.26
C PRO A 71 -5.02 -13.65 17.53
N GLY A 72 -5.56 -12.97 16.50
CA GLY A 72 -6.71 -12.07 16.63
C GLY A 72 -6.36 -10.61 16.95
N GLU A 73 -5.14 -10.32 17.39
CA GLU A 73 -4.71 -8.97 17.75
C GLU A 73 -4.19 -8.15 16.56
N ASN A 74 -3.97 -8.79 15.41
CA ASN A 74 -3.37 -8.16 14.23
C ASN A 74 -4.15 -6.94 13.73
N ALA A 75 -5.49 -6.98 13.71
CA ALA A 75 -6.28 -5.82 13.26
C ALA A 75 -6.06 -4.60 14.17
N ARG A 76 -5.97 -4.83 15.49
CA ARG A 76 -5.69 -3.78 16.48
C ARG A 76 -4.27 -3.27 16.34
N LEU A 77 -3.30 -4.16 16.15
CA LEU A 77 -1.90 -3.83 15.89
C LEU A 77 -1.76 -2.88 14.68
N GLN A 78 -2.35 -3.23 13.54
CA GLN A 78 -2.25 -2.40 12.32
C GLN A 78 -2.93 -1.03 12.49
N THR A 79 -4.05 -0.96 13.22
CA THR A 79 -4.69 0.32 13.55
C THR A 79 -3.80 1.19 14.44
N ASN A 80 -3.15 0.59 15.44
CA ASN A 80 -2.24 1.29 16.34
C ASN A 80 -0.95 1.73 15.64
N LEU A 81 -0.49 0.99 14.62
CA LEU A 81 0.62 1.41 13.77
C LEU A 81 0.30 2.75 13.10
N LEU A 82 -0.85 2.84 12.42
CA LEU A 82 -1.28 4.08 11.76
C LEU A 82 -1.33 5.26 12.74
N ARG A 83 -1.91 5.05 13.92
CA ARG A 83 -2.03 6.09 14.96
C ARG A 83 -0.69 6.55 15.52
N SER A 84 0.21 5.61 15.82
CA SER A 84 1.51 5.91 16.42
C SER A 84 2.50 6.56 15.45
N HIS A 85 2.27 6.44 14.12
CA HIS A 85 3.13 7.02 13.08
C HIS A 85 2.52 8.26 12.42
N ALA A 86 1.28 8.61 12.74
CA ALA A 86 0.63 9.84 12.30
C ALA A 86 1.16 11.07 13.09
N CYS A 87 2.48 11.30 13.01
CA CYS A 87 3.21 12.33 13.76
C CYS A 87 3.67 13.50 12.89
N ALA A 88 3.18 13.60 11.65
CA ALA A 88 3.53 14.72 10.77
C ALA A 88 3.05 16.06 11.35
N VAL A 89 3.85 17.10 11.18
CA VAL A 89 3.58 18.47 11.64
C VAL A 89 3.80 19.47 10.50
N GLY A 90 3.29 20.69 10.66
CA GLY A 90 3.38 21.74 9.64
C GLY A 90 2.20 21.74 8.67
N GLU A 91 2.39 22.40 7.53
CA GLU A 91 1.33 22.59 6.54
C GLU A 91 0.97 21.28 5.81
N PRO A 92 -0.32 21.01 5.57
CA PRO A 92 -0.74 19.90 4.72
C PRO A 92 -0.16 19.99 3.31
N LEU A 93 0.11 18.84 2.71
CA LEU A 93 0.48 18.76 1.30
C LEU A 93 -0.68 19.19 0.40
N LEU A 94 -0.35 19.74 -0.77
CA LEU A 94 -1.32 20.07 -1.80
C LEU A 94 -2.02 18.80 -2.30
N GLU A 95 -3.27 18.94 -2.74
CA GLU A 95 -4.08 17.79 -3.17
C GLU A 95 -3.42 16.99 -4.31
N GLU A 96 -2.73 17.68 -5.25
CA GLU A 96 -1.97 17.02 -6.33
C GLU A 96 -0.79 16.18 -5.80
N GLN A 97 -0.13 16.63 -4.73
CA GLN A 97 0.99 15.92 -4.11
C GLN A 97 0.47 14.67 -3.39
N VAL A 98 -0.64 14.79 -2.65
CA VAL A 98 -1.30 13.65 -1.99
C VAL A 98 -1.75 12.62 -3.03
N ARG A 99 -2.39 13.06 -4.12
CA ARG A 99 -2.83 12.16 -5.20
C ARG A 99 -1.66 11.47 -5.89
N GLY A 100 -0.57 12.20 -6.14
CA GLY A 100 0.67 11.62 -6.65
C GLY A 100 1.24 10.55 -5.71
N MET A 101 1.28 10.81 -4.40
CA MET A 101 1.73 9.84 -3.40
C MET A 101 0.88 8.58 -3.41
N MET A 102 -0.45 8.73 -3.44
CA MET A 102 -1.38 7.60 -3.53
C MET A 102 -1.19 6.80 -4.83
N LEU A 103 -0.98 7.48 -5.96
CA LEU A 103 -0.74 6.85 -7.26
C LEU A 103 0.52 5.99 -7.27
N LEU A 104 1.64 6.54 -6.78
CA LEU A 104 2.91 5.83 -6.70
C LEU A 104 2.79 4.61 -5.77
N ARG A 105 2.08 4.76 -4.64
CA ARG A 105 1.86 3.66 -3.71
C ARG A 105 1.00 2.55 -4.34
N LEU A 106 -0.08 2.93 -5.03
CA LEU A 106 -0.94 2.01 -5.76
C LEU A 106 -0.16 1.26 -6.85
N ASN A 107 0.63 1.97 -7.66
CA ASN A 107 1.46 1.34 -8.69
C ASN A 107 2.48 0.37 -8.07
N THR A 108 3.09 0.71 -6.93
CA THR A 108 4.01 -0.21 -6.23
C THR A 108 3.29 -1.49 -5.75
N ILE A 109 2.07 -1.38 -5.21
CA ILE A 109 1.28 -2.54 -4.77
C ILE A 109 0.99 -3.48 -5.95
N LEU A 110 0.75 -2.94 -7.15
CA LEU A 110 0.45 -3.72 -8.36
C LEU A 110 1.62 -4.57 -8.90
N ILE A 111 2.83 -4.42 -8.34
CA ILE A 111 3.96 -5.29 -8.69
C ILE A 111 3.70 -6.74 -8.23
N GLY A 112 2.91 -6.94 -7.17
CA GLY A 112 2.75 -8.22 -6.46
C GLY A 112 3.70 -8.36 -5.28
#